data_AF-A0A9W8XVU3-F1
#
_entry.id   AF-A0A9W8XVU3-F1
#
_cell.length_a   1.000
_cell.length_b   1.000
_cell.length_c   1.000
_cell.angle_alpha   90.00
_cell.angle_beta   90.00
_cell.angle_gamma   90.00
#
_symmetry.space_group_name_H-M   'P 1'
#
loop_
_entity.id
_entity.type
_entity.pdbx_description
1 polymer ?
#
loop_
_entity_poly.entity_id
_entity_poly.type
_entity_poly.pdbx_seq_one_letter_code
_entity_poly.pdbx_strand_id
1 'polypeptide(L)'
;MDFKAKAHRGIKVWRSIRCPSYVAYIGILAAGLVMQYLWAAWRPQYRDDELIAHGGLYYTGGLNEDFDVKQPQARDDNYLVLLGFLLCVETSDIVQWALANPIFVYLGRRSLSWFLVQSILVYTMGIRLFQVLPIANEVASTVACFFVVLAATAMGSEVFYRVVEVPSHVLSHATFDWIRD
;
A
#
# COMPACT_ATOMS: atom_id res chain seq x y z
N MET A 1 4.55 18.58 19.64
CA MET A 1 3.11 18.75 19.92
C MET A 1 2.42 17.44 19.59
N ASP A 2 1.60 16.89 20.48
CA ASP A 2 0.94 15.59 20.27
C ASP A 2 -0.24 15.71 19.30
N PHE A 3 -0.11 15.11 18.11
CA PHE A 3 -1.12 15.10 17.06
C PHE A 3 -2.41 14.41 17.53
N LYS A 4 -2.27 13.33 18.30
CA LYS A 4 -3.40 12.58 18.85
C LYS A 4 -4.22 13.42 19.81
N ALA A 5 -3.56 14.11 20.74
CA ALA A 5 -4.22 15.06 21.65
C ALA A 5 -4.94 16.19 20.90
N LYS A 6 -4.44 16.63 19.74
CA LYS A 6 -5.12 17.61 18.88
C LYS A 6 -6.29 17.00 18.12
N ALA A 7 -6.17 15.79 17.61
CA ALA A 7 -7.22 15.07 16.91
C ALA A 7 -8.42 14.78 17.82
N HIS A 8 -8.20 14.38 19.07
CA HIS A 8 -9.29 14.14 20.03
C HIS A 8 -10.11 15.39 20.36
N ARG A 9 -9.54 16.59 20.20
CA ARG A 9 -10.27 17.86 20.41
C ARG A 9 -11.32 18.14 19.33
N GLY A 10 -11.32 17.36 18.24
CA GLY A 10 -12.25 17.48 17.13
C GLY A 10 -11.94 18.65 16.18
N ILE A 11 -12.52 18.58 14.99
CA ILE A 11 -12.45 19.62 13.97
C ILE A 11 -13.58 20.62 14.23
N LYS A 12 -13.24 21.90 14.37
CA LYS A 12 -14.24 22.96 14.56
C LYS A 12 -14.98 23.19 13.24
N VAL A 13 -16.27 22.88 13.19
CA VAL A 13 -17.09 23.04 11.98
C VAL A 13 -17.83 24.38 12.01
N TRP A 14 -18.50 24.70 13.13
CA TRP A 14 -19.27 25.94 13.26
C TRP A 14 -19.41 26.38 14.71
N ARG A 15 -19.08 27.64 15.02
CA ARG A 15 -19.14 28.23 16.38
C ARG A 15 -18.60 27.29 17.48
N SER A 16 -19.46 26.60 18.22
CA SER A 16 -19.14 25.64 19.28
C SER A 16 -19.23 24.17 18.87
N ILE A 17 -19.75 23.86 17.68
CA ILE A 17 -19.90 22.51 17.16
C ILE A 17 -18.54 22.01 16.66
N ARG A 18 -18.08 20.91 17.26
CA ARG A 18 -16.89 20.19 16.84
C ARG A 18 -17.28 18.82 16.34
N CYS A 19 -16.84 18.49 15.12
CA CYS A 19 -16.96 17.15 14.58
C CYS A 19 -15.79 16.30 15.10
N PRO A 20 -16.03 15.06 15.55
CA PRO A 20 -14.95 14.15 15.86
C PRO A 20 -14.07 13.93 14.63
N SER A 21 -12.75 14.06 14.82
CA SER A 21 -11.77 14.00 13.73
C SER A 21 -11.77 12.65 12.99
N TYR A 22 -12.11 11.56 13.69
CA TYR A 22 -12.25 10.23 13.10
C TYR A 22 -13.30 10.17 11.98
N VAL A 23 -14.31 11.03 11.99
CA VAL A 23 -15.32 11.08 10.92
C VAL A 23 -14.68 11.48 9.60
N ALA A 24 -13.75 12.44 9.62
CA ALA A 24 -13.00 12.84 8.43
C ALA A 24 -12.08 11.71 7.95
N TYR A 25 -11.39 11.03 8.87
CA TYR A 25 -10.45 9.95 8.53
C TYR A 25 -11.17 8.75 7.90
N ILE A 26 -12.30 8.35 8.49
CA ILE A 26 -13.17 7.29 7.97
C ILE A 26 -13.77 7.72 6.63
N GLY A 27 -14.17 8.99 6.48
CA GLY A 27 -14.68 9.51 5.21
C GLY A 27 -13.65 9.42 4.09
N ILE A 28 -12.40 9.79 4.36
CA ILE A 28 -11.27 9.69 3.41
C ILE A 28 -11.01 8.21 3.04
N LEU A 29 -10.91 7.34 4.05
CA LEU A 29 -10.70 5.90 3.84
C LEU A 29 -11.84 5.27 3.03
N ALA A 30 -13.08 5.58 3.37
CA ALA A 30 -14.26 5.08 2.67
C ALA A 30 -14.32 5.58 1.23
N ALA A 31 -13.98 6.84 0.97
CA ALA A 31 -13.91 7.37 -0.40
C ALA A 31 -12.90 6.59 -1.24
N GLY A 32 -11.69 6.36 -0.72
CA GLY A 32 -10.67 5.55 -1.39
C GLY A 32 -11.14 4.12 -1.68
N LEU A 33 -11.72 3.43 -0.69
CA LEU A 33 -12.24 2.07 -0.87
C LEU A 33 -13.42 2.00 -1.86
N VAL A 34 -14.30 2.99 -1.84
CA VAL A 34 -15.41 3.10 -2.80
C VAL A 34 -14.87 3.28 -4.21
N MET A 35 -13.89 4.15 -4.42
CA MET A 35 -13.27 4.34 -5.74
C MET A 35 -12.55 3.06 -6.21
N GLN A 36 -11.78 2.45 -5.32
CA GLN A 36 -10.95 1.29 -5.66
C GLN A 36 -11.77 0.04 -6.00
N TYR A 37 -12.85 -0.22 -5.27
CA TYR A 37 -13.61 -1.48 -5.40
C TYR A 37 -15.02 -1.28 -5.91
N LEU A 38 -15.80 -0.40 -5.27
CA LEU A 38 -17.23 -0.29 -5.55
C LEU A 38 -17.51 0.39 -6.89
N TRP A 39 -16.80 1.49 -7.18
CA TRP A 39 -16.90 2.22 -8.44
C TRP A 39 -16.41 1.37 -9.60
N ALA A 40 -15.24 0.74 -9.46
CA ALA A 40 -14.68 -0.16 -10.46
C ALA A 40 -15.59 -1.37 -10.76
N ALA A 41 -16.28 -1.91 -9.75
CA ALA A 41 -17.22 -3.02 -9.93
C ALA A 41 -18.57 -2.58 -10.56
N TRP A 42 -19.08 -1.40 -10.21
CA TRP A 42 -20.36 -0.90 -10.71
C TRP A 42 -20.25 -0.32 -12.13
N ARG A 43 -19.16 0.40 -12.43
CA ARG A 43 -18.96 1.20 -13.65
C ARG A 43 -17.55 0.96 -14.22
N PRO A 44 -17.27 -0.26 -14.71
CA PRO A 44 -15.94 -0.63 -15.18
C PRO A 44 -15.43 0.23 -16.34
N GLN A 45 -16.35 0.82 -17.13
CA GLN A 45 -16.00 1.71 -18.24
C GLN A 45 -15.36 3.04 -17.80
N TYR A 46 -15.49 3.43 -16.52
CA TYR A 46 -14.92 4.66 -15.95
C TYR A 46 -13.81 4.38 -14.95
N ARG A 47 -13.22 3.18 -14.99
CA ARG A 47 -12.19 2.75 -14.06
C ARG A 47 -10.90 3.57 -14.19
N ASP A 48 -10.60 3.98 -15.41
CA ASP A 48 -9.35 4.66 -15.76
C ASP A 48 -9.54 6.16 -15.97
N ASP A 49 -10.78 6.66 -15.95
CA ASP A 49 -11.09 8.10 -16.06
C ASP A 49 -10.44 8.93 -14.95
N GLU A 50 -10.26 8.33 -13.77
CA GLU A 50 -9.52 8.91 -12.66
C GLU A 50 -8.08 9.28 -13.08
N LEU A 51 -7.45 8.45 -13.92
CA LEU A 51 -6.06 8.63 -14.35
C LEU A 51 -5.89 9.87 -15.23
N ILE A 52 -6.95 10.30 -15.93
CA ILE A 52 -6.96 11.56 -16.69
C ILE A 52 -6.82 12.76 -15.77
N ALA A 53 -7.46 12.70 -14.59
CA ALA A 53 -7.43 13.76 -13.59
C ALA A 53 -6.05 13.90 -12.91
N HIS A 54 -5.14 12.94 -13.10
CA HIS A 54 -3.79 13.04 -12.58
C HIS A 54 -2.98 14.05 -13.38
N GLY A 55 -2.11 14.80 -12.70
CA GLY A 55 -1.14 15.64 -13.39
C GLY A 55 -0.18 14.77 -14.20
N GLY A 56 0.06 15.12 -15.47
CA GLY A 56 0.99 14.41 -16.35
C GLY A 56 2.45 14.55 -15.92
N LEU A 57 2.84 13.89 -14.82
CA LEU A 57 4.14 14.00 -14.12
C LEU A 57 5.38 14.05 -15.05
N TYR A 58 5.31 13.40 -16.22
CA TYR A 58 6.42 13.27 -17.16
C TYR A 58 6.18 13.91 -18.54
N TYR A 59 4.95 14.27 -18.90
CA TYR A 59 4.61 14.62 -20.29
C TYR A 59 3.83 15.94 -20.44
N THR A 60 3.08 16.39 -19.43
CA THR A 60 2.29 17.62 -19.52
C THR A 60 2.25 18.37 -18.18
N GLY A 61 2.18 19.71 -18.22
CA GLY A 61 1.90 20.51 -17.02
C GLY A 61 0.42 20.52 -16.60
N GLY A 62 -0.40 19.63 -17.15
CA GLY A 62 -1.87 19.63 -17.04
C GLY A 62 -2.45 18.21 -16.86
N LEU A 63 -3.68 17.99 -17.35
CA LEU A 63 -4.33 16.68 -17.33
C LEU A 63 -3.53 15.64 -18.11
N ASN A 64 -3.54 14.41 -17.62
CA ASN A 64 -2.81 13.29 -18.19
C ASN A 64 -3.69 12.56 -19.21
N GLU A 65 -3.85 13.13 -20.41
CA GLU A 65 -4.73 12.55 -21.45
C GLU A 65 -4.08 11.38 -22.22
N ASP A 66 -2.75 11.28 -22.23
CA ASP A 66 -1.96 10.29 -22.98
C ASP A 66 -1.24 9.26 -22.06
N PHE A 67 -1.97 8.70 -21.09
CA PHE A 67 -1.39 7.73 -20.14
C PHE A 67 -1.39 6.30 -20.69
N ASP A 68 -0.29 5.58 -20.48
CA ASP A 68 -0.19 4.17 -20.84
C ASP A 68 -0.88 3.29 -19.78
N VAL A 69 -2.09 2.85 -20.09
CA VAL A 69 -2.88 1.89 -19.28
C VAL A 69 -2.16 0.57 -19.02
N LYS A 70 -1.12 0.22 -19.79
CA LYS A 70 -0.34 -1.01 -19.61
C LYS A 70 0.74 -0.86 -18.54
N GLN A 71 1.00 0.35 -18.07
CA GLN A 71 1.99 0.63 -17.03
C GLN A 71 1.31 0.86 -15.67
N PRO A 72 1.98 0.55 -14.55
CA PRO A 72 1.50 0.92 -13.23
C PRO A 72 1.37 2.44 -13.12
N GLN A 73 0.14 2.93 -12.93
CA GLN A 73 -0.14 4.35 -12.74
C GLN A 73 -0.28 4.67 -11.25
N ALA A 74 0.16 5.86 -10.85
CA ALA A 74 -0.23 6.43 -9.57
C ALA A 74 -1.76 6.63 -9.58
N ARG A 75 -2.42 6.29 -8.48
CA ARG A 75 -3.87 6.42 -8.34
C ARG A 75 -4.22 7.11 -7.03
N ASP A 76 -5.16 8.04 -7.08
CA ASP A 76 -5.65 8.80 -5.93
C ASP A 76 -6.45 7.91 -4.98
N ASP A 77 -7.13 6.89 -5.51
CA ASP A 77 -7.82 5.88 -4.69
C ASP A 77 -6.89 5.22 -3.65
N ASN A 78 -5.72 4.75 -4.08
CA ASN A 78 -4.69 4.18 -3.21
C ASN A 78 -4.16 5.19 -2.20
N TYR A 79 -3.97 6.45 -2.62
CA TYR A 79 -3.54 7.51 -1.71
C TYR A 79 -4.57 7.78 -0.61
N LEU A 80 -5.86 7.89 -0.96
CA LEU A 80 -6.93 8.12 0.00
C LEU A 80 -7.07 6.95 0.98
N VAL A 81 -6.95 5.71 0.50
CA VAL A 81 -6.95 4.53 1.37
C VAL A 81 -5.80 4.58 2.37
N LEU A 82 -4.58 4.82 1.90
CA LEU A 82 -3.39 4.88 2.77
C LEU A 82 -3.48 6.03 3.76
N LEU A 83 -3.82 7.24 3.31
CA LEU A 83 -3.94 8.42 4.16
C LEU A 83 -5.02 8.23 5.22
N GLY A 84 -6.22 7.81 4.83
CA GLY A 84 -7.34 7.58 5.75
C GLY A 84 -7.02 6.49 6.77
N PHE A 85 -6.39 5.40 6.33
CA PHE A 85 -5.98 4.31 7.22
C PHE A 85 -4.91 4.78 8.22
N LEU A 86 -3.84 5.42 7.77
CA LEU A 86 -2.76 5.90 8.65
C LEU A 86 -3.26 6.94 9.66
N LEU A 87 -4.17 7.83 9.25
CA LEU A 87 -4.82 8.78 10.18
C LEU A 87 -5.65 8.06 11.25
N CYS A 88 -6.37 7.00 10.89
CA CYS A 88 -7.09 6.15 11.84
C CYS A 88 -6.12 5.44 12.81
N VAL A 89 -5.01 4.90 12.30
CA VAL A 89 -3.98 4.24 13.12
C VAL A 89 -3.35 5.24 14.08
N GLU A 90 -2.99 6.44 13.65
CA GLU A 90 -2.31 7.43 14.49
C GLU A 90 -3.21 7.95 15.64
N THR A 91 -4.52 7.98 15.42
CA THR A 91 -5.45 8.64 16.34
C THR A 91 -6.29 7.70 17.20
N SER A 92 -6.42 6.42 16.83
CA SER A 92 -7.28 5.46 17.54
C SER A 92 -6.48 4.43 18.32
N ASP A 93 -6.65 4.44 19.65
CA ASP A 93 -6.09 3.42 20.54
C ASP A 93 -6.55 2.01 20.19
N ILE A 94 -7.80 1.86 19.76
CA ILE A 94 -8.38 0.55 19.42
C ILE A 94 -7.68 -0.03 18.19
N VAL A 95 -7.41 0.82 17.19
CA VAL A 95 -6.73 0.39 15.95
C VAL A 95 -5.26 0.07 16.26
N GLN A 96 -4.58 0.90 17.04
CA GLN A 96 -3.21 0.64 17.48
C GLN A 96 -3.12 -0.67 18.27
N TRP A 97 -4.05 -0.90 19.21
CA TRP A 97 -4.11 -2.12 19.99
C TRP A 97 -4.34 -3.36 19.10
N ALA A 98 -5.25 -3.28 18.12
CA ALA A 98 -5.49 -4.37 17.18
C ALA A 98 -4.25 -4.68 16.33
N LEU A 99 -3.54 -3.65 15.86
CA LEU A 99 -2.33 -3.79 15.04
C LEU A 99 -1.07 -4.13 15.85
N ALA A 100 -1.09 -3.91 17.17
CA ALA A 100 0.00 -4.28 18.07
C ALA A 100 0.12 -5.80 18.31
N ASN A 101 -0.75 -6.61 17.68
CA ASN A 101 -0.63 -8.06 17.71
C ASN A 101 0.78 -8.49 17.23
N PRO A 102 1.49 -9.36 17.98
CA PRO A 102 2.83 -9.81 17.62
C PRO A 102 2.94 -10.36 16.20
N ILE A 103 1.89 -11.00 15.67
CA ILE A 103 1.85 -11.52 14.30
C ILE A 103 1.88 -10.37 13.28
N PHE A 104 1.06 -9.35 13.48
CA PHE A 104 1.04 -8.18 12.57
C PHE A 104 2.33 -7.37 12.67
N VAL A 105 2.89 -7.21 13.86
CA VAL A 105 4.19 -6.56 14.04
C VAL A 105 5.30 -7.37 13.38
N TYR A 106 5.28 -8.69 13.50
CA TYR A 106 6.24 -9.59 12.85
C TYR A 106 6.18 -9.49 11.33
N LEU A 107 4.99 -9.46 10.75
CA LEU A 107 4.77 -9.27 9.31
C LEU A 107 5.16 -7.86 8.86
N GLY A 108 4.80 -6.84 9.65
CA GLY A 108 5.14 -5.44 9.39
C GLY A 108 6.64 -5.20 9.31
N ARG A 109 7.44 -5.85 10.18
CA ARG A 109 8.91 -5.81 10.13
C ARG A 109 9.52 -6.40 8.86
N ARG A 110 8.76 -7.18 8.09
CA ARG A 110 9.18 -7.81 6.83
C ARG A 110 8.49 -7.21 5.61
N SER A 111 7.64 -6.20 5.81
CA SER A 111 6.81 -5.63 4.75
C SER A 111 7.64 -5.04 3.61
N LEU A 112 8.75 -4.36 3.93
CA LEU A 112 9.66 -3.81 2.93
C LEU A 112 10.32 -4.91 2.09
N SER A 113 10.89 -5.91 2.76
CA SER A 113 11.44 -7.12 2.12
C SER A 113 10.41 -7.81 1.21
N TRP A 114 9.16 -7.95 1.69
CA TRP A 114 8.06 -8.52 0.90
C TRP A 114 7.76 -7.69 -0.35
N PHE A 115 7.60 -6.38 -0.19
CA PHE A 115 7.29 -5.46 -1.27
C PHE A 115 8.36 -5.49 -2.38
N LEU A 116 9.65 -5.52 -2.00
CA LEU A 116 10.75 -5.53 -2.94
C LEU A 116 10.90 -6.88 -3.67
N VAL A 117 10.74 -8.00 -2.96
CA VAL A 117 10.96 -9.34 -3.54
C VAL A 117 9.75 -9.80 -4.37
N GLN A 118 8.53 -9.47 -3.96
CA GLN A 118 7.29 -9.91 -4.64
C GLN A 118 7.33 -9.58 -6.13
N SER A 119 7.58 -8.32 -6.49
CA SER A 119 7.53 -7.86 -7.88
C SER A 119 8.55 -8.57 -8.77
N ILE A 120 9.75 -8.81 -8.23
CA ILE A 120 10.82 -9.54 -8.93
C ILE A 120 10.40 -10.97 -9.21
N LEU A 121 9.85 -11.68 -8.22
CA LEU A 121 9.46 -13.08 -8.37
C LEU A 121 8.22 -13.27 -9.24
N VAL A 122 7.23 -12.39 -9.12
CA VAL A 122 6.06 -12.39 -10.01
C VAL A 122 6.51 -12.26 -11.46
N TYR A 123 7.41 -11.31 -11.75
CA TYR A 123 7.85 -11.03 -13.11
C TYR A 123 8.76 -12.13 -13.68
N THR A 124 9.74 -12.59 -12.90
CA THR A 124 10.76 -13.55 -13.38
C THR A 124 10.26 -14.98 -13.38
N MET A 125 9.63 -15.41 -12.28
CA MET A 125 9.20 -16.79 -12.08
C MET A 125 7.73 -16.98 -12.43
N GLY A 126 6.85 -16.07 -11.99
CA GLY A 126 5.41 -16.19 -12.19
C GLY A 126 4.99 -16.21 -13.67
N ILE A 127 5.48 -15.26 -14.47
CA ILE A 127 5.17 -15.19 -15.90
C ILE A 127 5.68 -16.44 -16.63
N ARG A 128 6.90 -16.88 -16.35
CA ARG A 128 7.48 -18.08 -16.97
C ARG A 128 6.71 -19.33 -16.61
N LEU A 129 6.33 -19.48 -15.34
CA LEU A 129 5.54 -20.61 -14.87
C LEU A 129 4.18 -20.63 -15.57
N PHE A 130 3.50 -19.49 -15.66
CA PHE A 130 2.20 -19.40 -16.33
C PHE A 130 2.26 -19.76 -17.82
N GLN A 131 3.32 -19.34 -18.52
CA GLN A 131 3.54 -19.67 -19.93
C GLN A 131 3.82 -21.16 -20.17
N VAL A 132 4.49 -21.83 -19.23
CA VAL A 132 4.92 -23.22 -19.37
C VAL A 132 3.87 -24.21 -18.88
N LEU A 133 2.96 -23.79 -17.99
CA LEU A 133 1.91 -24.65 -17.42
C LEU A 133 0.70 -24.73 -18.38
N PRO A 134 0.61 -25.74 -19.26
CA PRO A 134 -0.46 -25.85 -20.23
C PRO A 134 -1.61 -26.63 -19.57
N ILE A 135 -2.20 -26.05 -18.53
CA ILE A 135 -3.41 -26.63 -17.92
C ILE A 135 -4.58 -26.21 -18.80
N ALA A 136 -5.45 -27.16 -19.14
CA ALA A 136 -6.66 -26.93 -19.93
C ALA A 136 -7.64 -25.88 -19.32
N ASN A 137 -7.36 -25.41 -18.10
CA ASN A 137 -8.15 -24.42 -17.38
C ASN A 137 -7.23 -23.28 -16.90
N GLU A 138 -7.46 -22.08 -17.43
CA GLU A 138 -6.71 -20.86 -17.07
C GLU A 138 -6.78 -20.53 -15.58
N VAL A 139 -7.90 -20.83 -14.93
CA VAL A 139 -8.09 -20.63 -13.49
C VAL A 139 -7.13 -21.51 -12.70
N ALA A 140 -6.99 -22.78 -13.11
CA ALA A 140 -6.09 -23.71 -12.44
C ALA A 140 -4.62 -23.30 -12.61
N SER A 141 -4.22 -22.84 -13.79
CA SER A 141 -2.87 -22.28 -14.02
C SER A 141 -2.61 -21.04 -13.18
N THR A 142 -3.60 -20.14 -13.08
CA THR A 142 -3.50 -18.91 -12.28
C THR A 142 -3.35 -19.22 -10.79
N VAL A 143 -4.16 -20.14 -10.26
CA VAL A 143 -4.11 -20.57 -8.86
C VAL A 143 -2.78 -21.26 -8.54
N ALA A 144 -2.31 -22.14 -9.42
CA ALA A 144 -1.01 -22.79 -9.26
C ALA A 144 0.14 -21.75 -9.25
N CYS A 145 0.13 -20.80 -10.19
CA CYS A 145 1.12 -19.74 -10.23
C CYS A 145 1.07 -18.86 -8.97
N PHE A 146 -0.12 -18.52 -8.50
CA PHE A 146 -0.30 -17.73 -7.28
C PHE A 146 0.38 -18.41 -6.08
N PHE A 147 0.09 -19.69 -5.82
CA PHE A 147 0.67 -20.38 -4.66
C PHE A 147 2.18 -20.56 -4.77
N VAL A 148 2.71 -20.85 -5.97
CA VAL A 148 4.16 -20.99 -6.17
C VAL A 148 4.87 -19.66 -5.96
N VAL A 149 4.36 -18.58 -6.55
CA VAL A 149 4.93 -17.24 -6.39
C VAL A 149 4.79 -16.74 -4.95
N LEU A 150 3.67 -17.03 -4.28
CA LEU A 150 3.45 -16.70 -2.88
C LEU A 150 4.50 -17.39 -1.98
N ALA A 151 4.70 -18.70 -2.16
CA ALA A 151 5.68 -19.46 -1.40
C ALA A 151 7.12 -18.96 -1.65
N ALA A 152 7.47 -18.73 -2.92
CA ALA A 152 8.78 -18.19 -3.27
C ALA A 152 8.99 -16.77 -2.70
N THR A 153 7.95 -15.93 -2.69
CA THR A 153 8.00 -14.58 -2.11
C THR A 153 8.18 -14.65 -0.60
N ALA A 154 7.48 -15.54 0.09
CA ALA A 154 7.66 -15.74 1.52
C ALA A 154 9.09 -16.17 1.86
N MET A 155 9.68 -17.08 1.09
CA MET A 155 11.07 -17.51 1.29
C MET A 155 12.07 -16.41 0.92
N GLY A 156 11.92 -15.81 -0.26
CA GLY A 156 12.84 -14.80 -0.78
C GLY A 156 12.85 -13.54 0.08
N SER A 157 11.69 -13.13 0.62
CA SER A 157 11.59 -12.01 1.55
C SER A 157 12.30 -12.29 2.87
N GLU A 158 12.24 -13.51 3.42
CA GLU A 158 12.98 -13.84 4.65
C GLU A 158 14.50 -13.86 4.41
N VAL A 159 14.95 -14.32 3.23
CA VAL A 159 16.37 -14.25 2.84
C VAL A 159 16.80 -12.79 2.70
N PHE A 160 16.04 -11.97 1.97
CA PHE A 160 16.34 -10.55 1.78
C PHE A 160 16.36 -9.79 3.12
N TYR A 161 15.39 -10.07 4.00
CA TYR A 161 15.32 -9.48 5.33
C TYR A 161 16.59 -9.75 6.14
N ARG A 162 17.04 -11.01 6.18
CA ARG A 162 18.21 -11.39 6.99
C ARG A 162 19.54 -10.97 6.40
N VAL A 163 19.67 -11.00 5.07
CA VAL A 163 20.94 -10.74 4.37
C VAL A 163 21.13 -9.27 4.05
N VAL A 164 20.05 -8.52 3.82
CA VAL A 164 20.11 -7.12 3.37
C VAL A 164 19.56 -6.18 4.42
N GLU A 165 18.31 -6.38 4.87
CA GLU A 165 17.62 -5.40 5.71
C GLU A 165 18.24 -5.31 7.11
N VAL A 166 18.44 -6.45 7.79
CA VAL A 166 19.04 -6.48 9.14
C VAL A 166 20.47 -5.89 9.15
N PRO A 167 21.40 -6.30 8.27
CA PRO A 167 22.73 -5.68 8.23
C PRO A 167 22.68 -4.20 7.88
N SER A 168 21.77 -3.77 6.99
CA SER A 168 21.61 -2.35 6.66
C SER A 168 21.19 -1.52 7.87
N HIS A 169 20.30 -2.03 8.72
CA HIS A 169 19.94 -1.37 9.97
C HIS A 169 21.14 -1.22 10.91
N VAL A 170 21.92 -2.29 11.08
CA VAL A 170 23.14 -2.25 11.93
C VAL A 170 24.14 -1.23 11.40
N LEU A 171 24.41 -1.24 10.09
CA LEU A 171 25.31 -0.28 9.44
C LEU A 171 24.79 1.16 9.54
N SER A 172 23.47 1.37 9.46
CA SER A 172 22.88 2.70 9.59
C SER A 172 23.10 3.29 10.99
N HIS A 173 22.95 2.47 12.04
CA HIS A 173 23.24 2.89 13.41
C HIS A 173 24.73 3.17 13.60
N ALA A 174 25.60 2.26 13.12
CA ALA A 174 27.05 2.46 13.21
C ALA A 174 27.52 3.73 12.50
N THR A 175 26.98 4.01 11.31
CA THR A 175 27.28 5.23 10.55
C THR A 175 26.76 6.47 11.28
N PHE A 176 25.56 6.41 11.86
CA PHE A 176 25.00 7.54 12.60
C PHE A 176 25.81 7.87 13.85
N ASP A 177 26.23 6.85 14.61
CA ASP A 177 27.10 7.03 15.77
C ASP A 177 28.46 7.61 15.35
N TRP A 178 29.05 7.14 14.24
CA TRP A 178 30.29 7.71 13.69
C TRP A 178 30.17 9.18 13.27
N ILE A 179 29.03 9.62 12.73
CA ILE A 179 28.81 11.04 12.35
C ILE A 179 28.64 11.94 13.57
N ARG A 180 28.10 11.39 14.67
CA ARG A 180 27.83 12.16 15.89
C ARG A 180 29.11 12.47 16.67
N ASP A 181 30.10 11.59 16.60
CA ASP A 181 31.40 11.70 17.27
C ASP A 181 32.39 12.58 16.48
#